data_AF-A0A5J4KG89-F1
#
_entry.id   AF-A0A5J4KG89-F1
#
_cell.length_a   1.000
_cell.length_b   1.000
_cell.length_c   1.000
_cell.angle_alpha   90.00
_cell.angle_beta   90.00
_cell.angle_gamma   90.00
#
_symmetry.space_group_name_H-M   'P 1'
#
loop_
_entity.id
_entity.type
_entity.pdbx_description
1 polymer ?
#
loop_
_entity_poly.entity_id
_entity_poly.type
_entity_poly.pdbx_seq_one_letter_code
_entity_poly.pdbx_strand_id
1 'polypeptide(L)'
;MTNGIYIYGVIKLSNSQEPQNFGIDNPAIPRVFTVGFQDIAAVVSPRPLMRYDSLEQEQVVQDLAIHNFVIEKAMERFTIVPIKFGSMVEAEAEVTEFLTKGYTLLHEILKRMEGHRELDVVARWELSKVLPIISRENSQIREKQQEIAAKAGNASMEDKIILGQYIERALTAEKTRYHQAILQALQPVAEEVGVHDIAGDEMIFNAAFLLATPAVDAFYHALDALDQSLESSVNFRVVGPLPPYSFATIEVKRFDRASIDEAREILHLPVDITAKTVRDAYHQLAKEHHPDTNSEEDSREFQRINTAYTTLQDFTENGLIYPQVYQWPNERE
;
A
#
# COMPACT_ATOMS: atom_id res chain seq x y z
N MET A 1 27.50 1.14 13.88
CA MET A 1 26.32 1.19 13.00
C MET A 1 26.53 0.13 11.94
N THR A 2 25.65 -0.86 11.85
CA THR A 2 25.75 -1.90 10.82
C THR A 2 25.39 -1.28 9.48
N ASN A 3 26.23 -1.45 8.47
CA ASN A 3 25.92 -1.01 7.12
C ASN A 3 24.83 -1.93 6.55
N GLY A 4 23.81 -1.34 5.93
CA GLY A 4 22.76 -2.03 5.20
C GLY A 4 22.61 -1.46 3.80
N ILE A 5 21.76 -2.11 3.01
CA ILE A 5 21.40 -1.72 1.66
C ILE A 5 19.91 -1.43 1.64
N TYR A 6 19.56 -0.18 1.31
CA TYR A 6 18.19 0.26 1.15
C TYR A 6 17.73 0.00 -0.28
N ILE A 7 16.55 -0.59 -0.46
CA ILE A 7 15.99 -0.94 -1.75
C ILE A 7 14.81 -0.02 -2.08
N TYR A 8 14.92 0.72 -3.19
CA TYR A 8 13.90 1.68 -3.64
C TYR A 8 12.86 1.04 -4.54
N GLY A 9 13.30 0.17 -5.45
CA GLY A 9 12.42 -0.47 -6.43
C GLY A 9 13.21 -1.38 -7.36
N VAL A 10 12.49 -2.07 -8.23
CA VAL A 10 13.06 -2.96 -9.25
C VAL A 10 12.78 -2.38 -10.62
N ILE A 11 13.80 -2.33 -11.47
CA ILE A 11 13.72 -1.83 -12.84
C ILE A 11 13.94 -2.95 -13.86
N LYS A 12 13.32 -2.81 -15.02
CA LYS A 12 13.61 -3.62 -16.21
C LYS A 12 14.82 -3.02 -16.93
N LEU A 13 15.80 -3.87 -17.25
CA LEU A 13 16.99 -3.49 -18.02
C LEU A 13 16.75 -3.76 -19.50
N SER A 14 17.10 -2.81 -20.38
CA SER A 14 17.01 -3.03 -21.82
C SER A 14 18.17 -3.89 -22.34
N ASN A 15 19.31 -3.91 -21.64
CA ASN A 15 20.50 -4.71 -21.91
C ASN A 15 21.27 -5.00 -20.60
N SER A 16 21.97 -6.14 -20.53
CA SER A 16 22.71 -6.62 -19.33
C SER A 16 23.90 -5.73 -18.87
N GLN A 17 24.09 -4.55 -19.47
CA GLN A 17 25.23 -3.64 -19.25
C GLN A 17 24.83 -2.22 -18.82
N GLU A 18 23.56 -1.95 -18.50
CA GLU A 18 23.15 -0.63 -18.04
C GLU A 18 23.86 -0.24 -16.72
N PRO A 19 24.22 1.04 -16.55
CA PRO A 19 25.31 1.43 -15.67
C PRO A 19 25.02 1.19 -14.19
N GLN A 20 26.02 0.62 -13.50
CA GLN A 20 26.01 0.35 -12.07
C GLN A 20 25.80 1.61 -11.20
N ASN A 21 26.00 2.82 -11.71
CA ASN A 21 25.72 4.06 -10.98
C ASN A 21 24.43 4.68 -11.51
N PHE A 22 23.40 4.70 -10.67
CA PHE A 22 22.19 5.47 -10.88
C PHE A 22 22.52 6.91 -10.45
N GLY A 23 23.25 7.63 -11.31
CA GLY A 23 23.77 8.97 -11.00
C GLY A 23 22.64 9.97 -10.81
N ILE A 24 22.32 10.26 -9.55
CA ILE A 24 21.41 11.33 -9.16
C ILE A 24 22.26 12.54 -8.76
N ASP A 25 22.19 13.61 -9.55
CA ASP A 25 22.93 14.85 -9.29
C ASP A 25 22.22 15.67 -8.20
N ASN A 26 22.27 15.17 -6.96
CA ASN A 26 21.77 15.86 -5.79
C ASN A 26 22.60 15.45 -4.55
N PRO A 27 23.37 16.37 -3.95
CA PRO A 27 24.23 16.05 -2.81
C PRO A 27 23.46 15.68 -1.53
N ALA A 28 22.16 15.95 -1.46
CA ALA A 28 21.30 15.52 -0.36
C ALA A 28 20.85 14.06 -0.48
N ILE A 29 21.13 13.41 -1.62
CA ILE A 29 20.76 12.02 -1.89
C ILE A 29 22.01 11.14 -1.72
N PRO A 30 21.92 9.99 -1.02
CA PRO A 30 23.03 9.05 -0.93
C PRO A 30 23.40 8.54 -2.34
N ARG A 31 24.59 7.95 -2.45
CA ARG A 31 24.97 7.26 -3.68
C ARG A 31 23.93 6.17 -4.01
N VAL A 32 23.29 6.28 -5.17
CA VAL A 32 22.36 5.28 -5.70
C VAL A 32 23.06 4.46 -6.77
N PHE A 33 22.87 3.15 -6.73
CA PHE A 33 23.47 2.18 -7.63
C PHE A 33 22.49 1.04 -7.90
N THR A 34 22.86 0.11 -8.79
CA THR A 34 21.99 -1.02 -9.14
C THR A 34 22.65 -2.36 -8.88
N VAL A 35 21.89 -3.32 -8.35
CA VAL A 35 22.27 -4.74 -8.25
C VAL A 35 21.42 -5.52 -9.26
N GLY A 36 22.06 -6.17 -10.22
CA GLY A 36 21.38 -6.81 -11.36
C GLY A 36 21.23 -8.32 -11.22
N PHE A 37 20.16 -8.86 -11.79
CA PHE A 37 19.95 -10.29 -12.02
C PHE A 37 19.18 -10.49 -13.33
N GLN A 38 19.79 -11.18 -14.30
CA GLN A 38 19.23 -11.35 -15.66
C GLN A 38 18.89 -10.00 -16.32
N ASP A 39 17.63 -9.76 -16.65
CA ASP A 39 17.12 -8.54 -17.30
C ASP A 39 16.41 -7.58 -16.32
N ILE A 40 16.57 -7.78 -15.00
CA ILE A 40 16.06 -6.89 -13.97
C ILE A 40 17.18 -6.41 -13.04
N ALA A 41 16.97 -5.27 -12.38
CA ALA A 41 17.87 -4.78 -11.35
C ALA A 41 17.13 -4.09 -10.20
N ALA A 42 17.64 -4.23 -8.98
CA ALA A 42 17.21 -3.44 -7.84
C ALA A 42 17.96 -2.11 -7.81
N VAL A 43 17.22 -1.01 -7.66
CA VAL A 43 17.77 0.33 -7.39
C VAL A 43 18.00 0.46 -5.89
N VAL A 44 19.24 0.71 -5.49
CA VAL A 44 19.66 0.62 -4.08
C VAL A 44 20.59 1.75 -3.65
N SER A 45 20.69 1.98 -2.33
CA SER A 45 21.74 2.83 -1.74
C SER A 45 22.32 2.20 -0.47
N PRO A 46 23.60 2.48 -0.13
CA PRO A 46 24.16 2.06 1.14
C PRO A 46 23.68 3.01 2.24
N ARG A 47 23.08 2.46 3.30
CA ARG A 47 22.48 3.20 4.42
C ARG A 47 22.78 2.48 5.73
N PRO A 48 22.93 3.16 6.87
CA PRO A 48 22.93 2.47 8.16
C PRO A 48 21.64 1.67 8.33
N LEU A 49 21.72 0.46 8.86
CA LEU A 49 20.54 -0.33 9.16
C LEU A 49 19.73 0.40 10.26
N MET A 50 18.46 0.68 9.97
CA MET A 50 17.54 1.42 10.83
C MET A 50 16.24 0.63 11.04
N ARG A 51 15.57 0.89 12.17
CA ARG A 51 14.17 0.49 12.34
C ARG A 51 13.31 1.75 12.35
N TYR A 52 12.50 1.92 11.31
CA TYR A 52 11.71 3.13 11.09
C TYR A 52 10.64 3.39 12.18
N ASP A 53 10.26 2.38 12.95
CA ASP A 53 9.35 2.47 14.10
C ASP A 53 9.93 3.25 15.30
N SER A 54 11.25 3.47 15.32
CA SER A 54 12.00 4.07 16.43
C SER A 54 12.66 5.40 16.06
N LEU A 55 12.38 5.94 14.88
CA LEU A 55 12.94 7.18 14.39
C LEU A 55 12.03 8.38 14.70
N GLU A 56 12.65 9.55 14.86
CA GLU A 56 11.95 10.83 14.94
C GLU A 56 11.18 11.13 13.64
N GLN A 57 10.03 11.79 13.76
CA GLN A 57 9.10 12.03 12.66
C GLN A 57 9.76 12.78 11.50
N GLU A 58 10.60 13.77 11.77
CA GLU A 58 11.29 14.56 10.75
C GLU A 58 12.22 13.70 9.89
N GLN A 59 12.92 12.72 10.49
CA GLN A 59 13.81 11.83 9.76
C GLN A 59 13.03 10.89 8.84
N VAL A 60 11.89 10.37 9.31
CA VAL A 60 11.01 9.50 8.50
C VAL A 60 10.49 10.25 7.29
N VAL A 61 10.03 11.50 7.47
CA VAL A 61 9.54 12.35 6.38
C VAL A 61 10.65 12.65 5.37
N GLN A 62 11.86 12.95 5.84
CA GLN A 62 13.00 13.19 4.97
C GLN A 62 13.36 11.93 4.15
N ASP A 63 13.44 10.78 4.78
CA ASP A 63 13.78 9.52 4.11
C ASP A 63 12.70 9.12 3.10
N LEU A 64 11.42 9.35 3.41
CA LEU A 64 10.30 9.10 2.49
C LEU A 64 10.38 10.01 1.26
N ALA A 65 10.73 11.29 1.44
CA ALA A 65 10.94 12.20 0.33
C ALA A 65 12.10 11.74 -0.57
N ILE A 66 13.20 11.27 0.02
CA ILE A 66 14.32 10.70 -0.74
C ILE A 66 13.90 9.44 -1.49
N HIS A 67 13.14 8.56 -0.83
CA HIS A 67 12.64 7.33 -1.44
C HIS A 67 11.81 7.61 -2.70
N ASN A 68 10.81 8.48 -2.59
CA ASN A 68 9.95 8.84 -3.71
C ASN A 68 10.76 9.51 -4.83
N PHE A 69 11.66 10.44 -4.48
CA PHE A 69 12.51 11.12 -5.45
C PHE A 69 13.38 10.16 -6.27
N VAL A 70 13.98 9.15 -5.64
CA VAL A 70 14.80 8.15 -6.35
C VAL A 70 13.97 7.33 -7.32
N ILE A 71 12.76 6.91 -6.93
CA ILE A 71 11.86 6.11 -7.77
C ILE A 71 11.36 6.94 -8.95
N GLU A 72 10.94 8.19 -8.72
CA GLU A 72 10.52 9.11 -9.78
C GLU A 72 11.66 9.33 -10.79
N LYS A 73 12.89 9.53 -10.31
CA LYS A 73 14.07 9.66 -11.18
C LYS A 73 14.36 8.38 -11.97
N ALA A 74 14.11 7.21 -11.40
CA ALA A 74 14.22 5.94 -12.11
C ALA A 74 13.14 5.79 -13.19
N MET A 75 11.91 6.20 -12.88
CA MET A 75 10.79 6.15 -13.82
C MET A 75 11.01 7.01 -15.07
N GLU A 76 11.78 8.11 -14.97
CA GLU A 76 12.13 8.94 -16.15
C GLU A 76 12.88 8.16 -17.24
N ARG A 77 13.52 7.04 -16.88
CA ARG A 77 14.39 6.25 -17.78
C ARG A 77 13.98 4.79 -17.93
N PHE A 78 13.30 4.24 -16.92
CA PHE A 78 13.05 2.81 -16.81
C PHE A 78 11.60 2.55 -16.41
N THR A 79 11.08 1.39 -16.81
CA THR A 79 9.93 0.82 -16.11
C THR A 79 10.38 0.38 -14.73
N ILE A 80 9.76 0.95 -13.69
CA ILE A 80 10.07 0.67 -12.30
C ILE A 80 8.83 0.14 -11.58
N VAL A 81 9.07 -0.87 -10.75
CA VAL A 81 8.14 -1.40 -9.76
C VAL A 81 8.62 -0.90 -8.39
N PRO A 82 7.87 -0.02 -7.71
CA PRO A 82 8.24 0.48 -6.40
C PRO A 82 8.38 -0.64 -5.37
N ILE A 83 9.35 -0.52 -4.47
CA ILE A 83 9.41 -1.34 -3.26
C ILE A 83 8.90 -0.51 -2.09
N LYS A 84 8.22 -1.15 -1.13
CA LYS A 84 7.68 -0.52 0.07
C LYS A 84 8.76 0.28 0.79
N PHE A 85 8.41 1.50 1.19
CA PHE A 85 9.28 2.36 1.98
C PHE A 85 9.87 1.63 3.20
N GLY A 86 11.16 1.85 3.44
CA GLY A 86 11.88 1.29 4.57
C GLY A 86 12.43 -0.12 4.34
N SER A 87 12.27 -0.67 3.13
CA SER A 87 12.82 -1.98 2.78
C SER A 87 14.35 -1.94 2.73
N MET A 88 14.97 -2.64 3.67
CA MET A 88 16.43 -2.73 3.80
C MET A 88 16.89 -4.17 4.01
N VAL A 89 18.08 -4.47 3.53
CA VAL A 89 18.78 -5.75 3.73
C VAL A 89 20.18 -5.48 4.27
N GLU A 90 20.84 -6.50 4.81
CA GLU A 90 22.16 -6.33 5.43
C GLU A 90 23.31 -6.27 4.42
N ALA A 91 23.14 -6.90 3.26
CA ALA A 91 24.19 -7.01 2.25
C ALA A 91 23.65 -7.06 0.82
N GLU A 92 24.48 -6.71 -0.17
CA GLU A 92 24.14 -6.81 -1.60
C GLU A 92 23.83 -8.26 -2.03
N ALA A 93 24.42 -9.25 -1.37
CA ALA A 93 24.11 -10.65 -1.60
C ALA A 93 22.63 -10.99 -1.32
N GLU A 94 22.05 -10.35 -0.28
CA GLU A 94 20.62 -10.50 0.05
C GLU A 94 19.72 -9.84 -1.01
N VAL A 95 20.16 -8.73 -1.63
CA VAL A 95 19.46 -8.13 -2.79
C VAL A 95 19.48 -9.08 -3.98
N THR A 96 20.60 -9.75 -4.22
CA THR A 96 20.73 -10.71 -5.32
C THR A 96 19.82 -11.93 -5.10
N GLU A 97 19.73 -12.43 -3.86
CA GLU A 97 18.81 -13.52 -3.48
C GLU A 97 17.35 -13.11 -3.69
N PHE A 98 16.97 -11.91 -3.23
CA PHE A 98 15.65 -11.31 -3.43
C PHE A 98 15.26 -11.27 -4.92
N LEU A 99 16.14 -10.77 -5.79
CA LEU A 99 15.91 -10.73 -7.23
C LEU A 99 15.83 -12.13 -7.84
N THR A 100 16.69 -13.06 -7.41
CA THR A 100 16.76 -14.42 -7.95
C THR A 100 15.47 -15.19 -7.68
N LYS A 101 15.00 -15.17 -6.44
CA LYS A 101 13.75 -15.87 -6.04
C LYS A 101 12.51 -15.18 -6.57
N GLY A 102 12.56 -13.85 -6.61
CA GLY A 102 11.50 -13.00 -7.08
C GLY A 102 11.34 -12.91 -8.58
N TYR A 103 12.28 -13.46 -9.35
CA TYR A 103 12.44 -13.12 -10.76
C TYR A 103 11.15 -13.23 -11.57
N THR A 104 10.47 -14.38 -11.48
CA THR A 104 9.21 -14.60 -12.22
C THR A 104 8.16 -13.55 -11.88
N LEU A 105 7.89 -13.33 -10.59
CA LEU A 105 6.91 -12.36 -10.12
C LEU A 105 7.27 -10.93 -10.54
N LEU A 106 8.52 -10.51 -10.27
CA LEU A 106 8.99 -9.16 -10.56
C LEU A 106 8.98 -8.87 -12.06
N HIS A 107 9.41 -9.83 -12.87
CA HIS A 107 9.42 -9.71 -14.33
C HIS A 107 8.00 -9.59 -14.90
N GLU A 108 7.04 -10.39 -14.41
CA GLU A 108 5.64 -10.30 -14.81
C GLU A 108 5.02 -8.94 -14.47
N ILE A 109 5.27 -8.43 -13.26
CA ILE A 109 4.78 -7.11 -12.83
C ILE A 109 5.43 -6.01 -13.67
N LEU A 110 6.75 -6.05 -13.88
CA LEU A 110 7.46 -5.08 -14.72
C LEU A 110 6.89 -5.04 -16.14
N LYS A 111 6.63 -6.22 -16.73
CA LYS A 111 6.01 -6.31 -18.06
C LYS A 111 4.61 -5.70 -18.08
N ARG A 112 3.81 -5.91 -17.02
CA ARG A 112 2.47 -5.30 -16.90
C ARG A 112 2.54 -3.78 -16.74
N MET A 113 3.53 -3.26 -16.03
CA MET A 113 3.69 -1.82 -15.76
C MET A 113 4.42 -1.07 -16.89
N GLU A 114 4.96 -1.76 -17.87
CA GLU A 114 5.70 -1.16 -18.97
C GLU A 114 4.83 -0.19 -19.77
N GLY A 115 5.28 1.06 -19.90
CA GLY A 115 4.52 2.11 -20.60
C GLY A 115 3.32 2.69 -19.82
N HIS A 116 3.14 2.31 -18.56
CA HIS A 116 2.06 2.79 -17.70
C HIS A 116 2.52 3.86 -16.71
N ARG A 117 1.58 4.68 -16.27
CA ARG A 117 1.78 5.75 -15.28
C ARG A 117 0.57 5.82 -14.37
N GLU A 118 0.81 6.19 -13.12
CA GLU A 118 -0.25 6.41 -12.15
C GLU A 118 -0.59 7.89 -12.06
N LEU A 119 -1.89 8.21 -11.98
CA LEU A 119 -2.40 9.51 -11.55
C LEU A 119 -3.33 9.32 -10.36
N ASP A 120 -3.06 10.06 -9.29
CA ASP A 120 -3.94 10.13 -8.13
C ASP A 120 -4.89 11.31 -8.29
N VAL A 121 -6.18 11.04 -8.13
CA VAL A 121 -7.22 12.07 -8.13
C VAL A 121 -7.88 12.11 -6.75
N VAL A 122 -7.77 13.27 -6.11
CA VAL A 122 -8.49 13.59 -4.88
C VAL A 122 -9.50 14.68 -5.20
N ALA A 123 -10.77 14.45 -4.84
CA ALA A 123 -11.82 15.45 -4.98
C ALA A 123 -12.38 15.84 -3.62
N ARG A 124 -12.54 17.15 -3.41
CA ARG A 124 -13.06 17.74 -2.18
C ARG A 124 -14.20 18.70 -2.49
N TRP A 125 -15.22 18.74 -1.63
CA TRP A 125 -16.20 19.82 -1.65
C TRP A 125 -15.98 20.78 -0.48
N GLU A 126 -16.72 21.88 -0.45
CA GLU A 126 -16.80 22.74 0.73
C GLU A 126 -18.08 22.40 1.51
N LEU A 127 -17.93 21.85 2.72
CA LEU A 127 -19.08 21.39 3.52
C LEU A 127 -20.09 22.52 3.81
N SER A 128 -19.59 23.74 4.01
CA SER A 128 -20.39 24.95 4.22
C SER A 128 -21.31 25.31 3.05
N LYS A 129 -20.96 24.92 1.81
CA LYS A 129 -21.76 25.13 0.61
C LYS A 129 -22.74 23.99 0.37
N VAL A 130 -22.35 22.76 0.70
CA VAL A 130 -23.15 21.55 0.44
C VAL A 130 -24.24 21.33 1.50
N LEU A 131 -23.96 21.57 2.78
CA LEU A 131 -24.92 21.37 3.87
C LEU A 131 -26.24 22.13 3.70
N PRO A 132 -26.26 23.42 3.30
CA PRO A 132 -27.50 24.14 3.04
C PRO A 132 -28.32 23.53 1.90
N ILE A 133 -27.66 23.03 0.85
CA ILE A 133 -28.31 22.39 -0.29
C ILE A 133 -28.98 21.09 0.17
N ILE A 134 -28.23 20.22 0.86
CA ILE A 134 -28.74 18.97 1.43
C ILE A 134 -29.92 19.22 2.36
N SER A 135 -29.80 20.21 3.25
CA SER A 135 -30.86 20.56 4.20
C SER A 135 -32.12 21.06 3.51
N ARG A 136 -31.96 21.78 2.39
CA ARG A 136 -33.08 22.29 1.59
C ARG A 136 -33.72 21.19 0.74
N GLU A 137 -32.97 20.24 0.21
CA GLU A 137 -33.47 19.29 -0.79
C GLU A 137 -34.01 18.00 -0.17
N ASN A 138 -33.45 17.57 0.97
CA ASN A 138 -33.91 16.38 1.67
C ASN A 138 -35.18 16.65 2.52
N SER A 139 -36.29 15.97 2.18
CA SER A 139 -37.57 16.16 2.89
C SER A 139 -37.53 15.78 4.35
N GLN A 140 -36.84 14.69 4.72
CA GLN A 140 -36.76 14.22 6.10
C GLN A 140 -36.03 15.23 7.00
N ILE A 141 -34.97 15.84 6.48
CA ILE A 141 -34.23 16.90 7.19
C ILE A 141 -35.13 18.12 7.37
N ARG A 142 -35.80 18.59 6.32
CA ARG A 142 -36.71 19.74 6.40
C ARG A 142 -37.84 19.52 7.40
N GLU A 143 -38.52 18.38 7.32
CA GLU A 143 -39.63 18.03 8.21
C GLU A 143 -39.16 17.98 9.67
N LYS A 144 -38.01 17.36 9.93
CA LYS A 144 -37.44 17.29 11.29
C LYS A 144 -37.03 18.66 11.81
N GLN A 145 -36.45 19.52 10.97
CA GLN A 145 -36.13 20.91 11.33
C GLN A 145 -37.39 21.72 11.68
N GLN A 146 -38.48 21.54 10.93
CA GLN A 146 -39.76 22.19 11.22
C GLN A 146 -40.39 21.68 12.52
N GLU A 147 -40.35 20.37 12.77
CA GLU A 147 -40.81 19.76 14.03
C GLU A 147 -40.05 20.34 15.23
N ILE A 148 -38.73 20.46 15.12
CA ILE A 148 -37.86 21.05 16.14
C ILE A 148 -38.17 22.54 16.34
N ALA A 149 -38.35 23.30 15.26
CA ALA A 149 -38.67 24.73 15.34
C ALA A 149 -40.04 24.96 16.02
N ALA A 150 -41.03 24.09 15.77
CA ALA A 150 -42.35 24.15 16.39
C ALA A 150 -42.29 23.93 17.92
N LYS A 151 -41.24 23.28 18.45
CA LYS A 151 -41.01 23.07 19.88
C LYS A 151 -40.45 24.32 20.60
N ALA A 152 -40.31 25.46 19.91
CA ALA A 152 -39.95 26.78 20.47
C ALA A 152 -38.72 26.78 21.41
N GLY A 153 -37.72 25.95 21.13
CA GLY A 153 -36.48 25.85 21.92
C GLY A 153 -36.42 24.65 22.88
N ASN A 154 -37.50 23.90 23.07
CA ASN A 154 -37.52 22.65 23.87
C ASN A 154 -37.13 21.40 23.05
N ALA A 155 -36.21 21.54 22.10
CA ALA A 155 -35.73 20.41 21.31
C ALA A 155 -35.00 19.41 22.21
N SER A 156 -35.44 18.14 22.21
CA SER A 156 -34.79 17.12 23.02
C SER A 156 -33.40 16.77 22.47
N MET A 157 -32.56 16.14 23.29
CA MET A 157 -31.29 15.58 22.80
C MET A 157 -31.51 14.55 21.69
N GLU A 158 -32.55 13.73 21.85
CA GLU A 158 -32.97 12.73 20.87
C GLU A 158 -33.37 13.37 19.53
N ASP A 159 -34.08 14.50 19.54
CA ASP A 159 -34.42 15.23 18.31
C ASP A 159 -33.17 15.68 17.54
N LYS A 160 -32.15 16.17 18.26
CA LYS A 160 -30.87 16.59 17.67
C LYS A 160 -30.09 15.41 17.10
N ILE A 161 -30.08 14.27 17.81
CA ILE A 161 -29.44 13.03 17.35
C ILE A 161 -30.09 12.55 16.05
N ILE A 162 -31.42 12.49 16.01
CA ILE A 162 -32.17 12.04 14.82
C ILE A 162 -31.91 12.97 13.63
N LEU A 163 -31.92 14.29 13.85
CA LEU A 163 -31.59 15.27 12.79
C LEU A 163 -30.15 15.05 12.28
N GLY A 164 -29.20 14.83 13.18
CA GLY A 164 -27.81 14.52 12.83
C GLY A 164 -27.70 13.27 11.96
N GLN A 165 -28.39 12.19 12.32
CA GLN A 165 -28.44 10.96 11.53
C GLN A 165 -29.03 11.16 10.12
N TYR A 166 -30.06 12.01 9.99
CA TYR A 166 -30.61 12.34 8.67
C TYR A 166 -29.61 13.12 7.82
N ILE A 167 -28.90 14.08 8.41
CA ILE A 167 -27.85 14.84 7.73
C ILE A 167 -26.71 13.92 7.30
N GLU A 168 -26.23 13.05 8.18
CA GLU A 168 -25.14 12.11 7.89
C GLU A 168 -25.53 11.15 6.75
N ARG A 169 -26.72 10.55 6.79
CA ARG A 169 -27.20 9.69 5.71
C ARG A 169 -27.29 10.44 4.37
N ALA A 170 -27.78 11.67 4.39
CA ALA A 170 -27.89 12.48 3.18
C ALA A 170 -26.51 12.89 2.63
N LEU A 171 -25.56 13.23 3.51
CA LEU A 171 -24.16 13.48 3.12
C LEU A 171 -23.54 12.24 2.49
N THR A 172 -23.67 11.07 3.11
CA THR A 172 -23.14 9.81 2.56
C THR A 172 -23.74 9.46 1.20
N ALA A 173 -25.04 9.67 1.03
CA ALA A 173 -25.70 9.47 -0.26
C ALA A 173 -25.16 10.43 -1.33
N GLU A 174 -24.95 11.70 -0.96
CA GLU A 174 -24.41 12.70 -1.87
C GLU A 174 -22.93 12.43 -2.23
N LYS A 175 -22.09 12.04 -1.26
CA LYS A 175 -20.72 11.57 -1.51
C LYS A 175 -20.72 10.41 -2.51
N THR A 176 -21.61 9.43 -2.29
CA THR A 176 -21.76 8.27 -3.19
C THR A 176 -22.11 8.70 -4.62
N ARG A 177 -23.02 9.68 -4.77
CA ARG A 177 -23.40 10.22 -6.08
C ARG A 177 -22.22 10.87 -6.80
N TYR A 178 -21.46 11.73 -6.11
CA TYR A 178 -20.25 12.32 -6.69
C TYR A 178 -19.21 11.26 -7.04
N HIS A 179 -18.97 10.31 -6.14
CA HIS A 179 -18.03 9.23 -6.36
C HIS A 179 -18.34 8.44 -7.64
N GLN A 180 -19.61 8.06 -7.83
CA GLN A 180 -20.07 7.37 -9.04
C GLN A 180 -19.92 8.23 -10.30
N ALA A 181 -20.28 9.51 -10.23
CA ALA A 181 -20.14 10.43 -11.38
C ALA A 181 -18.67 10.59 -11.80
N ILE A 182 -17.76 10.73 -10.83
CA ILE A 182 -16.32 10.86 -11.06
C ILE A 182 -15.78 9.57 -11.70
N LEU A 183 -16.09 8.39 -11.14
CA LEU A 183 -15.67 7.12 -11.74
C LEU A 183 -16.21 6.94 -13.15
N GLN A 184 -17.50 7.20 -13.36
CA GLN A 184 -18.12 7.04 -14.67
C GLN A 184 -17.45 7.91 -15.75
N ALA A 185 -16.97 9.09 -15.39
CA ALA A 185 -16.28 10.00 -16.30
C ALA A 185 -14.82 9.59 -16.56
N LEU A 186 -14.08 9.17 -15.52
CA LEU A 186 -12.63 8.99 -15.59
C LEU A 186 -12.20 7.54 -15.89
N GLN A 187 -12.93 6.55 -15.37
CA GLN A 187 -12.61 5.13 -15.53
C GLN A 187 -12.49 4.67 -17.00
N PRO A 188 -13.29 5.16 -17.97
CA PRO A 188 -13.18 4.72 -19.36
C PRO A 188 -11.83 5.01 -20.03
N VAL A 189 -11.04 5.95 -19.49
CA VAL A 189 -9.73 6.33 -20.02
C VAL A 189 -8.59 5.55 -19.33
N ALA A 190 -8.89 4.88 -18.21
CA ALA A 190 -7.92 4.14 -17.42
C ALA A 190 -7.97 2.63 -17.69
N GLU A 191 -6.82 1.98 -17.53
CA GLU A 191 -6.73 0.52 -17.61
C GLU A 191 -7.15 -0.15 -16.31
N GLU A 192 -6.78 0.46 -15.18
CA GLU A 192 -7.12 -0.01 -13.83
C GLU A 192 -7.41 1.19 -12.92
N VAL A 193 -8.27 1.00 -11.92
CA VAL A 193 -8.62 2.02 -10.93
C VAL A 193 -8.45 1.42 -9.53
N GLY A 194 -7.63 2.05 -8.71
CA GLY A 194 -7.43 1.72 -7.31
C GLY A 194 -8.16 2.74 -6.43
N VAL A 195 -9.30 2.36 -5.84
CA VAL A 195 -10.03 3.26 -4.93
C VAL A 195 -9.38 3.21 -3.55
N HIS A 196 -9.12 4.39 -2.98
CA HIS A 196 -8.56 4.55 -1.64
C HIS A 196 -9.62 5.08 -0.66
N ASP A 197 -9.32 4.97 0.62
CA ASP A 197 -10.19 5.50 1.66
C ASP A 197 -10.27 7.02 1.61
N ILE A 198 -11.45 7.52 1.97
CA ILE A 198 -11.74 8.95 2.05
C ILE A 198 -11.60 9.42 3.50
N ALA A 199 -10.88 10.53 3.69
CA ALA A 199 -10.65 11.09 5.02
C ALA A 199 -11.55 12.30 5.29
N GLY A 200 -12.38 12.19 6.33
CA GLY A 200 -13.26 13.27 6.81
C GLY A 200 -14.47 13.55 5.91
N ASP A 201 -15.16 14.65 6.22
CA ASP A 201 -16.43 14.97 5.53
C ASP A 201 -16.28 15.72 4.22
N GLU A 202 -15.13 16.35 3.99
CA GLU A 202 -14.88 17.15 2.79
C GLU A 202 -14.32 16.35 1.63
N MET A 203 -13.60 15.25 1.91
CA MET A 203 -13.07 14.37 0.87
C MET A 203 -14.18 13.46 0.38
N ILE A 204 -14.49 13.58 -0.91
CA ILE A 204 -15.57 12.83 -1.56
C ILE A 204 -15.06 11.79 -2.56
N PHE A 205 -13.80 11.91 -2.95
CA PHE A 205 -13.15 10.99 -3.86
C PHE A 205 -11.65 10.94 -3.60
N ASN A 206 -11.09 9.73 -3.65
CA ASN A 206 -9.66 9.46 -3.56
C ASN A 206 -9.39 8.15 -4.31
N ALA A 207 -8.77 8.22 -5.48
CA ALA A 207 -8.42 7.03 -6.25
C ALA A 207 -7.18 7.25 -7.11
N ALA A 208 -6.43 6.17 -7.31
CA ALA A 208 -5.37 6.05 -8.29
C ALA A 208 -5.94 5.52 -9.61
N PHE A 209 -5.38 5.99 -10.73
CA PHE A 209 -5.71 5.53 -12.08
C PHE A 209 -4.43 5.08 -12.77
N LEU A 210 -4.41 3.83 -13.23
CA LEU A 210 -3.34 3.31 -14.06
C LEU A 210 -3.65 3.63 -15.51
N LEU A 211 -2.79 4.42 -16.14
CA LEU A 211 -2.96 4.92 -17.49
C LEU A 211 -1.81 4.44 -18.37
N ALA A 212 -2.10 4.00 -19.59
CA ALA A 212 -1.08 3.96 -20.62
C ALA A 212 -0.56 5.39 -20.84
N THR A 213 0.76 5.55 -21.06
CA THR A 213 1.39 6.87 -21.24
C THR A 213 0.70 7.75 -22.29
N PRO A 214 0.26 7.24 -23.45
CA PRO A 214 -0.46 8.05 -24.45
C PRO A 214 -1.86 8.50 -24.01
N ALA A 215 -2.47 7.86 -23.01
CA ALA A 215 -3.81 8.18 -22.53
C ALA A 215 -3.83 9.31 -21.48
N VAL A 216 -2.67 9.73 -20.98
CA VAL A 216 -2.54 10.77 -19.93
C VAL A 216 -3.22 12.08 -20.34
N ASP A 217 -2.98 12.56 -21.57
CA ASP A 217 -3.61 13.80 -22.04
C ASP A 217 -5.14 13.64 -22.13
N ALA A 218 -5.63 12.52 -22.65
CA ALA A 218 -7.06 12.24 -22.73
C ALA A 218 -7.72 12.20 -21.33
N PHE A 219 -7.00 11.71 -20.32
CA PHE A 219 -7.47 11.71 -18.94
C PHE A 219 -7.65 13.12 -18.38
N TYR A 220 -6.67 14.01 -18.61
CA TYR A 220 -6.81 15.43 -18.21
C TYR A 220 -7.99 16.11 -18.91
N HIS A 221 -8.22 15.85 -20.20
CA HIS A 221 -9.39 16.39 -20.90
C HIS A 221 -10.73 15.87 -20.32
N ALA A 222 -10.79 14.59 -19.94
CA ALA A 222 -11.97 14.03 -19.29
C ALA A 222 -12.21 14.67 -17.92
N LEU A 223 -11.15 14.94 -17.16
CA LEU A 223 -11.23 15.63 -15.87
C LEU A 223 -11.70 17.08 -16.02
N ASP A 224 -11.18 17.82 -17.01
CA ASP A 224 -11.61 19.19 -17.29
C ASP A 224 -13.09 19.26 -17.68
N ALA A 225 -13.56 18.31 -18.50
CA ALA A 225 -14.97 18.19 -18.87
C ALA A 225 -15.86 17.86 -17.66
N LEU A 226 -15.38 16.98 -16.78
CA LEU A 226 -16.06 16.63 -15.53
C LEU A 226 -16.17 17.85 -14.60
N ASP A 227 -15.08 18.59 -14.39
CA ASP A 227 -15.08 19.79 -13.53
C ASP A 227 -16.08 20.84 -14.02
N GLN A 228 -16.15 21.06 -15.34
CA GLN A 228 -17.14 21.93 -15.96
C GLN A 228 -18.58 21.43 -15.73
N SER A 229 -18.81 20.12 -15.86
CA SER A 229 -20.15 19.53 -15.65
C SER A 229 -20.62 19.62 -14.19
N LEU A 230 -19.69 19.71 -13.25
CA LEU A 230 -19.94 19.91 -11.82
C LEU A 230 -19.93 21.38 -11.42
N GLU A 231 -19.91 22.30 -12.39
CA GLU A 231 -19.91 23.76 -12.21
C GLU A 231 -18.80 24.24 -11.24
N SER A 232 -17.65 23.56 -11.24
CA SER A 232 -16.53 23.82 -10.32
C SER A 232 -16.92 23.88 -8.83
N SER A 233 -17.99 23.16 -8.45
CA SER A 233 -18.41 22.99 -7.05
C SER A 233 -17.50 22.04 -6.26
N VAL A 234 -16.64 21.31 -6.97
CA VAL A 234 -15.70 20.33 -6.46
C VAL A 234 -14.28 20.80 -6.76
N ASN A 235 -13.40 20.73 -5.77
CA ASN A 235 -11.97 20.96 -5.92
C ASN A 235 -11.28 19.64 -6.24
N PHE A 236 -10.79 19.50 -7.47
CA PHE A 236 -9.96 18.38 -7.89
C PHE A 236 -8.48 18.69 -7.69
N ARG A 237 -7.78 17.78 -7.03
CA ARG A 237 -6.31 17.75 -6.95
C ARG A 237 -5.82 16.49 -7.65
N VAL A 238 -5.03 16.68 -8.70
CA VAL A 238 -4.35 15.59 -9.40
C VAL A 238 -2.88 15.55 -8.97
N VAL A 239 -2.39 14.38 -8.60
CA VAL A 239 -0.98 14.16 -8.31
C VAL A 239 -0.42 13.15 -9.29
N GLY A 240 0.72 13.50 -9.88
CA GLY A 240 1.45 12.66 -10.80
C GLY A 240 1.97 13.44 -12.00
N PRO A 241 2.57 12.72 -12.96
CA PRO A 241 2.51 11.27 -13.09
C PRO A 241 3.46 10.56 -12.14
N LEU A 242 2.97 9.51 -11.48
CA LEU A 242 3.69 8.74 -10.46
C LEU A 242 4.10 7.35 -10.96
N PRO A 243 5.12 6.74 -10.33
CA PRO A 243 5.31 5.30 -10.35
C PRO A 243 4.04 4.58 -9.88
N PRO A 244 3.81 3.31 -10.28
CA PRO A 244 2.58 2.59 -10.00
C PRO A 244 2.52 2.06 -8.55
N TYR A 245 2.48 2.96 -7.57
CA TYR A 245 2.46 2.61 -6.15
C TYR A 245 1.20 1.85 -5.76
N SER A 246 0.03 2.28 -6.24
CA SER A 246 -1.25 1.65 -5.89
C SER A 246 -1.48 0.32 -6.59
N PHE A 247 -0.76 0.04 -7.69
CA PHE A 247 -0.98 -1.14 -8.54
C PHE A 247 0.12 -2.20 -8.45
N ALA A 248 1.33 -1.83 -8.03
CA ALA A 248 2.50 -2.69 -8.15
C ALA A 248 3.58 -2.47 -7.07
N THR A 249 3.23 -2.04 -5.86
CA THR A 249 4.23 -1.98 -4.77
C THR A 249 4.65 -3.38 -4.32
N ILE A 250 5.95 -3.62 -4.19
CA ILE A 250 6.53 -4.87 -3.67
C ILE A 250 6.98 -4.70 -2.23
N GLU A 251 6.66 -5.65 -1.37
CA GLU A 251 7.21 -5.76 -0.02
C GLU A 251 8.34 -6.79 0.00
N VAL A 252 9.46 -6.42 0.61
CA VAL A 252 10.57 -7.35 0.91
C VAL A 252 10.25 -8.06 2.21
N LYS A 253 9.81 -9.33 2.14
CA LYS A 253 9.66 -10.15 3.34
C LYS A 253 11.00 -10.73 3.74
N ARG A 254 11.30 -10.65 5.03
CA ARG A 254 12.50 -11.21 5.63
C ARG A 254 12.13 -11.96 6.89
N PHE A 255 12.67 -13.16 7.02
CA PHE A 255 12.73 -13.85 8.31
C PHE A 255 13.98 -13.41 9.05
N ASP A 256 13.81 -13.01 10.30
CA ASP A 256 14.97 -12.85 11.18
C ASP A 256 15.51 -14.25 11.54
N ARG A 257 16.84 -14.38 11.57
CA ARG A 257 17.49 -15.68 11.81
C ARG A 257 17.16 -16.24 13.20
N ALA A 258 16.96 -15.37 14.19
CA ALA A 258 16.65 -15.79 15.55
C ALA A 258 15.28 -16.47 15.65
N SER A 259 14.26 -15.97 14.95
CA SER A 259 12.93 -16.57 14.82
C SER A 259 12.96 -17.91 14.09
N ILE A 260 13.83 -18.05 13.08
CA ILE A 260 14.05 -19.35 12.43
C ILE A 260 14.71 -20.35 13.39
N ASP A 261 15.73 -19.91 14.12
CA ASP A 261 16.41 -20.76 15.10
C ASP A 261 15.47 -21.15 16.26
N GLU A 262 14.69 -20.20 16.79
CA GLU A 262 13.67 -20.46 17.83
C GLU A 262 12.60 -21.43 17.33
N ALA A 263 12.06 -21.22 16.12
CA ALA A 263 11.06 -22.11 15.55
C ALA A 263 11.63 -23.54 15.32
N ARG A 264 12.92 -23.65 14.95
CA ARG A 264 13.61 -24.94 14.85
C ARG A 264 13.77 -25.62 16.19
N GLU A 265 14.11 -24.87 17.24
CA GLU A 265 14.20 -25.40 18.60
C GLU A 265 12.85 -25.90 19.11
N ILE A 266 11.76 -25.15 18.86
CA ILE A 266 10.38 -25.53 19.19
C ILE A 266 9.97 -26.83 18.48
N LEU A 267 10.31 -27.00 17.20
CA LEU A 267 10.01 -28.24 16.46
C LEU A 267 11.08 -29.34 16.62
N HIS A 268 12.10 -29.11 17.44
CA HIS A 268 13.22 -30.04 17.67
C HIS A 268 13.95 -30.47 16.39
N LEU A 269 14.15 -29.52 15.47
CA LEU A 269 14.75 -29.76 14.16
C LEU A 269 16.25 -29.44 14.11
N PRO A 270 17.03 -30.16 13.29
CA PRO A 270 18.45 -29.86 13.04
C PRO A 270 18.63 -28.54 12.26
N VAL A 271 19.88 -28.13 12.03
CA VAL A 271 20.22 -26.93 11.24
C VAL A 271 19.72 -27.01 9.81
N ASP A 272 19.96 -28.14 9.17
CA ASP A 272 19.51 -28.39 7.81
C ASP A 272 18.08 -28.92 7.82
N ILE A 273 17.14 -28.07 7.44
CA ILE A 273 15.71 -28.40 7.37
C ILE A 273 15.21 -28.45 5.94
N THR A 274 14.23 -29.30 5.69
CA THR A 274 13.47 -29.39 4.44
C THR A 274 11.99 -29.25 4.73
N ALA A 275 11.19 -28.84 3.74
CA ALA A 275 9.73 -28.76 3.89
C ALA A 275 9.11 -30.08 4.39
N LYS A 276 9.70 -31.22 4.00
CA LYS A 276 9.28 -32.54 4.47
C LYS A 276 9.59 -32.73 5.97
N THR A 277 10.82 -32.47 6.40
CA THR A 277 11.20 -32.66 7.81
C THR A 277 10.42 -31.74 8.75
N VAL A 278 10.14 -30.51 8.32
CA VAL A 278 9.31 -29.54 9.07
C VAL A 278 7.88 -30.08 9.26
N ARG A 279 7.26 -30.56 8.17
CA ARG A 279 5.89 -31.13 8.21
C ARG A 279 5.79 -32.38 9.07
N ASP A 280 6.76 -33.28 8.94
CA ASP A 280 6.78 -34.53 9.71
C ASP A 280 6.92 -34.24 11.23
N ALA A 281 7.77 -33.29 11.62
CA ALA A 281 7.94 -32.87 13.02
C ALA A 281 6.67 -32.20 13.59
N TYR A 282 6.04 -31.30 12.82
CA TYR A 282 4.78 -30.68 13.22
C TYR A 282 3.68 -31.72 13.47
N HIS A 283 3.48 -32.68 12.57
CA HIS A 283 2.47 -33.72 12.75
C HIS A 283 2.72 -34.62 13.95
N GLN A 284 3.98 -34.81 14.36
CA GLN A 284 4.31 -35.55 15.56
C GLN A 284 3.92 -34.75 16.81
N LEU A 285 4.41 -33.52 16.93
CA LEU A 285 4.17 -32.65 18.09
C LEU A 285 2.69 -32.23 18.24
N ALA A 286 2.00 -31.99 17.12
CA ALA A 286 0.57 -31.66 17.10
C ALA A 286 -0.32 -32.81 17.63
N LYS A 287 0.12 -34.07 17.49
CA LYS A 287 -0.58 -35.23 18.07
C LYS A 287 -0.29 -35.37 19.56
N GLU A 288 0.91 -35.02 19.99
CA GLU A 288 1.33 -35.08 21.40
C GLU A 288 0.66 -33.98 22.24
N HIS A 289 0.47 -32.79 21.67
CA HIS A 289 -0.11 -31.61 22.33
C HIS A 289 -1.52 -31.23 21.80
N HIS A 290 -2.32 -32.20 21.36
CA HIS A 290 -3.62 -31.92 20.77
C HIS A 290 -4.57 -31.25 21.80
N PRO A 291 -5.32 -30.19 21.43
CA PRO A 291 -6.15 -29.40 22.36
C PRO A 291 -7.32 -30.17 23.00
N ASP A 292 -7.67 -31.35 22.50
CA ASP A 292 -8.69 -32.23 23.10
C ASP A 292 -8.29 -32.82 24.46
N THR A 293 -7.05 -32.58 24.92
CA THR A 293 -6.51 -33.08 26.19
C THR A 293 -6.78 -32.14 27.40
N ASN A 294 -7.52 -31.04 27.20
CA ASN A 294 -8.14 -30.20 28.25
C ASN A 294 -7.19 -29.52 29.28
N SER A 295 -5.94 -29.19 28.90
CA SER A 295 -5.11 -28.29 29.70
C SER A 295 -4.84 -26.96 28.97
N GLU A 296 -4.89 -25.83 29.70
CA GLU A 296 -4.51 -24.51 29.16
C GLU A 296 -3.03 -24.44 28.75
N GLU A 297 -2.21 -25.36 29.25
CA GLU A 297 -0.79 -25.50 28.92
C GLU A 297 -0.62 -26.13 27.53
N ASP A 298 -1.33 -27.23 27.24
CA ASP A 298 -1.30 -27.88 25.92
C ASP A 298 -1.84 -26.97 24.82
N SER A 299 -2.85 -26.15 25.12
CA SER A 299 -3.39 -25.19 24.15
C SER A 299 -2.37 -24.10 23.78
N ARG A 300 -1.62 -23.59 24.77
CA ARG A 300 -0.54 -22.61 24.51
C ARG A 300 0.62 -23.25 23.76
N GLU A 301 0.99 -24.47 24.10
CA GLU A 301 2.07 -25.18 23.42
C GLU A 301 1.70 -25.51 21.97
N PHE A 302 0.46 -25.94 21.73
CA PHE A 302 -0.05 -26.15 20.37
C PHE A 302 0.00 -24.87 19.51
N GLN A 303 -0.35 -23.71 20.08
CA GLN A 303 -0.22 -22.42 19.39
C GLN A 303 1.23 -22.09 19.03
N ARG A 304 2.17 -22.34 19.95
CA ARG A 304 3.62 -22.15 19.71
C ARG A 304 4.13 -23.06 18.61
N ILE A 305 3.77 -24.35 18.65
CA ILE A 305 4.10 -25.35 17.62
C ILE A 305 3.54 -24.92 16.25
N ASN A 306 2.29 -24.47 16.20
CA ASN A 306 1.65 -24.04 14.96
C ASN A 306 2.31 -22.78 14.37
N THR A 307 2.68 -21.83 15.24
CA THR A 307 3.41 -20.63 14.84
C THR A 307 4.80 -20.98 14.29
N ALA A 308 5.54 -21.85 14.99
CA ALA A 308 6.85 -22.33 14.55
C ALA A 308 6.78 -23.09 13.22
N TYR A 309 5.77 -23.95 13.05
CA TYR A 309 5.52 -24.65 11.79
C TYR A 309 5.24 -23.69 10.63
N THR A 310 4.36 -22.72 10.83
CA THR A 310 4.03 -21.72 9.79
C THR A 310 5.29 -20.94 9.38
N THR A 311 6.06 -20.44 10.35
CA THR A 311 7.33 -19.74 10.12
C THR A 311 8.32 -20.59 9.32
N LEU A 312 8.54 -21.85 9.72
CA LEU A 312 9.50 -22.73 9.04
C LEU A 312 9.00 -23.23 7.69
N GLN A 313 7.69 -23.43 7.54
CA GLN A 313 7.11 -23.78 6.26
C GLN A 313 7.36 -22.65 5.24
N ASP A 314 6.98 -21.43 5.59
CA ASP A 314 7.19 -20.26 4.73
C ASP A 314 8.69 -20.05 4.44
N PHE A 315 9.56 -20.25 5.42
CA PHE A 315 11.00 -20.22 5.24
C PHE A 315 11.51 -21.33 4.31
N THR A 316 11.03 -22.57 4.41
CA THR A 316 11.49 -23.63 3.50
C THR A 316 11.02 -23.44 2.06
N GLU A 317 9.88 -22.79 1.86
CA GLU A 317 9.32 -22.51 0.55
C GLU A 317 9.98 -21.28 -0.09
N ASN A 318 10.22 -20.22 0.70
CA ASN A 318 10.65 -18.92 0.18
C ASN A 318 12.09 -18.53 0.58
N GLY A 319 12.70 -19.28 1.50
CA GLY A 319 13.97 -18.97 2.18
C GLY A 319 13.95 -17.66 2.97
N LEU A 320 15.12 -17.09 3.24
CA LEU A 320 15.24 -15.96 4.17
C LEU A 320 14.56 -14.69 3.66
N ILE A 321 14.62 -14.43 2.36
CA ILE A 321 14.16 -13.19 1.74
C ILE A 321 13.45 -13.50 0.43
N TYR A 322 12.27 -12.90 0.23
CA TYR A 322 11.46 -13.02 -0.98
C TYR A 322 10.56 -11.80 -1.21
N PRO A 323 10.21 -11.47 -2.46
CA PRO A 323 9.21 -10.45 -2.76
C PRO A 323 7.80 -10.98 -2.63
N GLN A 324 6.90 -10.09 -2.23
CA GLN A 324 5.47 -10.27 -2.41
C GLN A 324 4.83 -8.94 -2.83
N VAL A 325 3.68 -9.00 -3.48
CA VAL A 325 2.90 -7.79 -3.77
C VAL A 325 2.36 -7.24 -2.45
N TYR A 326 2.63 -5.97 -2.18
CA TYR A 326 2.10 -5.29 -1.01
C TYR A 326 0.59 -5.14 -1.17
N GLN A 327 -0.14 -5.71 -0.21
CA GLN A 327 -1.57 -5.49 -0.08
C GLN A 327 -1.77 -4.30 0.83
N TRP A 328 -2.25 -3.19 0.26
CA TRP A 328 -2.72 -2.06 1.05
C TRP A 328 -3.80 -2.57 2.00
N PRO A 329 -3.72 -2.27 3.31
CA PRO A 329 -4.79 -2.62 4.23
C PRO A 329 -6.10 -2.04 3.66
N ASN A 330 -7.10 -2.89 3.43
CA ASN A 330 -8.46 -2.39 3.34
C ASN A 330 -8.80 -1.97 4.77
N GLU A 331 -8.69 -0.69 5.11
CA GLU A 331 -9.16 -0.17 6.41
C GLU A 331 -10.71 -0.13 6.40
N ARG A 332 -11.32 -1.30 6.21
CA ARG A 332 -12.72 -1.54 6.55
C ARG A 332 -12.76 -2.21 7.92
N GLU A 333 -12.65 -1.41 8.97
CA GLU A 333 -13.27 -1.69 10.27
C GLU A 333 -14.13 -0.52 10.72
#